data_AF-A0A9P6NFG9-F1
#
_entry.id   AF-A0A9P6NFG9-F1
#
_cell.length_a   1.000
_cell.length_b   1.000
_cell.length_c   1.000
_cell.angle_alpha   90.00
_cell.angle_beta   90.00
_cell.angle_gamma   90.00
#
_symmetry.space_group_name_H-M   'P 1'
#
loop_
_entity.id
_entity.type
_entity.pdbx_description
1 polymer ?
#
loop_
_entity_poly.entity_id
_entity_poly.type
_entity_poly.pdbx_seq_one_letter_code
_entity_poly.pdbx_strand_id
1 'polypeptide(L)'
;MVKNYLATERPAEEERYDEVVQSMIMCSIDESFIPQIERSWSAKATFEYIVSMFHFPSRTTHVSVWQEMSNTKFDPPSDSLNEYLSTVQAKIDELDRTSFEWMKDSFLSMQMQLGLPTSGDFAFGNVSTILDARLRHSQETKISAREMEAAIRAEYHRMGNADASTMLNLAALQLGNVNRQQPYHIPAHQDHRTYPVWHSQKTRQGQSLRGTSQFNK
;
A
#
# COMPACT_ATOMS: atom_id res chain seq x y z
N MET A 1 -35.92 24.56 11.63
CA MET A 1 -36.02 23.20 11.06
C MET A 1 -35.05 23.12 9.90
N VAL A 2 -33.89 22.50 10.12
CA VAL A 2 -32.86 22.27 9.09
C VAL A 2 -33.18 20.93 8.44
N LYS A 3 -33.45 20.92 7.13
CA LYS A 3 -33.64 19.69 6.37
C LYS A 3 -32.27 19.03 6.18
N ASN A 4 -32.11 17.82 6.71
CA ASN A 4 -30.98 16.94 6.41
C ASN A 4 -31.03 16.56 4.93
N TYR A 5 -30.05 17.01 4.15
CA TYR A 5 -29.82 16.64 2.75
C TYR A 5 -28.69 15.60 2.63
N LEU A 6 -28.67 14.60 3.50
CA LEU A 6 -27.67 13.52 3.47
C LEU A 6 -28.37 12.16 3.47
N ALA A 7 -28.97 11.84 2.33
CA ALA A 7 -29.21 10.50 1.80
C ALA A 7 -29.95 10.68 0.48
N THR A 8 -29.24 11.14 -0.57
CA THR A 8 -29.75 10.93 -1.93
C THR A 8 -29.57 9.43 -2.18
N GLU A 9 -30.63 8.65 -1.95
CA GLU A 9 -30.70 7.25 -2.36
C GLU A 9 -30.32 7.20 -3.84
N ARG A 10 -29.30 6.39 -4.16
CA ARG A 10 -28.86 6.20 -5.54
C ARG A 10 -30.04 5.57 -6.29
N PRO A 11 -30.44 6.08 -7.47
CA PRO A 11 -31.57 5.51 -8.19
C PRO A 11 -31.28 4.03 -8.49
N ALA A 12 -32.24 3.15 -8.22
CA ALA A 12 -32.08 1.68 -8.30
C ALA A 12 -31.56 1.15 -9.65
N GLU A 13 -31.70 1.94 -10.73
CA GLU A 13 -31.11 1.60 -12.03
C GLU A 13 -29.59 1.77 -12.06
N GLU A 14 -29.03 2.78 -11.40
CA GLU A 14 -27.58 3.02 -11.32
C GLU A 14 -26.87 1.92 -10.53
N GLU A 15 -27.47 1.42 -9.45
CA GLU A 15 -26.94 0.28 -8.68
C GLU A 15 -26.85 -0.97 -9.55
N ARG A 16 -27.85 -1.21 -10.39
CA ARG A 16 -27.90 -2.36 -11.29
C ARG A 16 -26.83 -2.31 -12.38
N TYR A 17 -26.54 -1.13 -12.93
CA TYR A 17 -25.45 -0.96 -13.90
C TYR A 17 -24.07 -1.15 -13.25
N ASP A 18 -23.89 -0.63 -12.04
CA ASP A 18 -22.65 -0.76 -11.29
C ASP A 18 -22.33 -2.24 -10.95
N GLU A 19 -23.34 -3.02 -10.54
CA GLU A 19 -23.21 -4.47 -10.30
C GLU A 19 -22.81 -5.26 -11.56
N VAL A 20 -23.39 -4.92 -12.71
CA VAL A 20 -23.07 -5.56 -13.99
C VAL A 20 -21.63 -5.26 -14.39
N VAL A 21 -21.22 -4.00 -14.32
CA VAL A 21 -19.84 -3.60 -14.65
C VAL A 21 -18.86 -4.24 -13.68
N GLN A 22 -19.17 -4.28 -12.38
CA GLN A 22 -18.32 -4.95 -11.39
C GLN A 22 -18.16 -6.44 -11.70
N SER A 23 -19.25 -7.13 -12.04
CA SER A 23 -19.21 -8.54 -12.44
C SER A 23 -18.35 -8.77 -13.68
N MET A 24 -18.44 -7.87 -14.68
CA MET A 24 -17.59 -7.94 -15.88
C MET A 24 -16.11 -7.76 -15.54
N ILE A 25 -15.77 -6.86 -14.61
CA ILE A 25 -14.39 -6.68 -14.15
C ILE A 25 -13.90 -7.95 -13.46
N MET A 26 -14.69 -8.53 -12.54
CA MET A 26 -14.33 -9.74 -11.80
C MET A 26 -14.06 -10.95 -12.70
N CYS A 27 -14.78 -11.06 -13.81
CA CYS A 27 -14.55 -12.11 -14.82
C CYS A 27 -13.32 -11.86 -15.71
N SER A 28 -12.75 -10.65 -15.70
CA SER A 28 -11.65 -10.24 -16.58
C SER A 28 -10.29 -10.19 -15.89
N ILE A 29 -10.26 -10.36 -14.57
CA ILE A 29 -9.06 -10.29 -13.73
C ILE A 29 -8.65 -11.68 -13.24
N ASP A 30 -7.40 -11.81 -12.81
CA ASP A 30 -6.91 -13.03 -12.18
C ASP A 30 -7.57 -13.25 -10.80
N GLU A 31 -7.91 -14.50 -10.50
CA GLU A 31 -8.62 -14.89 -9.26
C GLU A 31 -7.88 -14.47 -7.98
N SER A 32 -6.56 -14.29 -8.04
CA SER A 32 -5.76 -13.82 -6.90
C SER A 32 -6.10 -12.39 -6.43
N PHE A 33 -6.71 -11.56 -7.29
CA PHE A 33 -7.10 -10.18 -6.96
C PHE A 33 -8.56 -10.05 -6.49
N ILE A 34 -9.38 -11.10 -6.67
CA ILE A 34 -10.80 -11.14 -6.29
C ILE A 34 -11.03 -10.74 -4.81
N PRO A 35 -10.28 -11.28 -3.82
CA PRO A 35 -10.53 -10.96 -2.41
C PRO A 35 -10.28 -9.49 -2.03
N GLN A 36 -9.48 -8.79 -2.83
CA GLN A 36 -9.17 -7.37 -2.63
C GLN A 36 -10.23 -6.49 -3.29
N ILE A 37 -10.80 -6.93 -4.41
CA ILE A 37 -11.83 -6.22 -5.17
C ILE A 37 -13.24 -6.45 -4.60
N GLU A 38 -13.52 -7.60 -3.99
CA GLU A 38 -14.78 -7.83 -3.26
C GLU A 38 -14.98 -6.86 -2.08
N ARG A 39 -13.90 -6.20 -1.63
CA ARG A 39 -13.98 -5.13 -0.62
C ARG A 39 -14.42 -3.78 -1.19
N SER A 40 -14.44 -3.64 -2.52
CA SER A 40 -14.87 -2.43 -3.21
C SER A 40 -16.38 -2.46 -3.41
N TRP A 41 -17.03 -1.37 -3.00
CA TRP A 41 -18.49 -1.27 -2.92
C TRP A 41 -19.11 -0.78 -4.25
N SER A 42 -18.29 -0.64 -5.29
CA SER A 42 -18.73 -0.23 -6.62
C SER A 42 -17.76 -0.63 -7.73
N ALA A 43 -18.23 -0.64 -8.98
CA ALA A 43 -17.37 -0.82 -10.15
C ALA A 43 -16.35 0.33 -10.27
N LYS A 44 -16.76 1.56 -9.93
CA LYS A 44 -15.85 2.71 -9.90
C LYS A 44 -14.69 2.50 -8.91
N ALA A 45 -14.98 2.11 -7.67
CA ALA A 45 -13.95 1.86 -6.66
C ALA A 45 -13.04 0.69 -7.06
N THR A 46 -13.61 -0.33 -7.72
CA THR A 46 -12.85 -1.44 -8.30
C THR A 46 -11.88 -0.95 -9.38
N PHE A 47 -12.34 -0.09 -10.31
CA PHE A 47 -11.48 0.50 -11.33
C PHE A 47 -10.39 1.39 -10.74
N GLU A 48 -10.71 2.23 -9.75
CA GLU A 48 -9.73 3.05 -9.04
C GLU A 48 -8.65 2.18 -8.38
N TYR A 49 -9.05 1.05 -7.78
CA TYR A 49 -8.14 0.08 -7.21
C TYR A 49 -7.25 -0.60 -8.26
N ILE A 50 -7.80 -1.01 -9.41
CA ILE A 50 -7.02 -1.59 -10.50
C ILE A 50 -6.03 -0.55 -11.04
N VAL A 51 -6.47 0.69 -11.25
CA VAL A 51 -5.60 1.79 -11.71
C VAL A 51 -4.46 2.04 -10.72
N SER A 52 -4.71 1.98 -9.40
CA SER A 52 -3.67 2.17 -8.38
C SER A 52 -2.65 1.03 -8.32
N MET A 53 -2.96 -0.16 -8.84
CA MET A 53 -1.96 -1.23 -9.02
C MET A 53 -0.90 -0.88 -10.06
N PHE A 54 -1.26 -0.08 -11.06
CA PHE A 54 -0.35 0.34 -12.14
C PHE A 54 0.24 1.74 -11.90
N HIS A 55 -0.39 2.54 -11.07
CA HIS A 55 0.04 3.90 -10.71
C HIS A 55 0.35 3.95 -9.23
N PHE A 56 1.63 3.75 -8.90
CA PHE A 56 2.10 3.90 -7.52
C PHE A 56 2.24 5.39 -7.19
N PRO A 57 1.67 5.86 -6.06
CA PRO A 57 1.97 7.17 -5.54
C PRO A 57 3.48 7.31 -5.38
N SER A 58 4.04 8.38 -5.94
CA SER A 58 5.48 8.63 -5.99
C SER A 58 5.73 10.06 -5.58
N ARG A 59 6.40 10.22 -4.44
CA ARG A 59 6.82 11.51 -3.95
C ARG A 59 7.85 12.14 -4.87
N THR A 60 8.73 11.35 -5.46
CA THR A 60 9.66 11.83 -6.50
C THR A 60 8.90 12.47 -7.67
N THR A 61 7.82 11.83 -8.12
CA THR A 61 6.98 12.35 -9.21
C THR A 61 6.22 13.60 -8.78
N HIS A 62 5.65 13.63 -7.57
CA HIS A 62 5.00 14.83 -7.06
C HIS A 62 5.98 16.02 -7.05
N VAL A 63 7.20 15.81 -6.55
CA VAL A 63 8.24 16.85 -6.52
C VAL A 63 8.62 17.32 -7.91
N SER A 64 8.81 16.43 -8.88
CA SER A 64 9.17 16.84 -10.25
C SER A 64 8.08 17.69 -10.89
N VAL A 65 6.81 17.26 -10.78
CA VAL A 65 5.67 18.01 -11.36
C VAL A 65 5.50 19.37 -10.69
N TRP A 66 5.66 19.44 -9.36
CA TRP A 66 5.65 20.71 -8.63
C TRP A 66 6.80 21.65 -9.03
N GLN A 67 8.01 21.12 -9.24
CA GLN A 67 9.14 21.91 -9.72
C GLN A 67 8.89 22.46 -11.13
N GLU A 68 8.42 21.60 -12.05
CA GLU A 68 8.06 22.00 -13.41
C GLU A 68 6.99 23.09 -13.38
N MET A 69 5.90 22.88 -12.63
CA MET A 69 4.83 23.87 -12.48
C MET A 69 5.33 25.20 -11.90
N SER A 70 6.24 25.16 -10.92
CA SER A 70 6.83 26.37 -10.32
C SER A 70 7.74 27.12 -11.31
N ASN A 71 8.35 26.40 -12.23
CA ASN A 71 9.24 26.92 -13.27
C ASN A 71 8.50 27.37 -14.53
N THR A 72 7.25 26.93 -14.75
CA THR A 72 6.40 27.42 -15.83
C THR A 72 6.12 28.91 -15.61
N LYS A 73 6.70 29.76 -16.46
CA LYS A 73 6.45 31.21 -16.48
C LYS A 73 5.77 31.56 -17.80
N PHE A 74 4.88 32.54 -17.74
CA PHE A 74 4.32 33.16 -18.93
C PHE A 74 5.30 34.24 -19.41
N ASP A 75 5.85 34.08 -20.61
CA ASP A 75 6.77 35.01 -21.24
C ASP A 75 6.17 35.62 -22.53
N PRO A 76 5.47 36.77 -22.42
CA PRO A 76 4.96 37.47 -23.59
C PRO A 76 6.08 38.25 -24.32
N PRO A 77 6.04 38.33 -25.66
CA PRO A 77 4.97 37.88 -26.55
C PRO A 77 5.18 36.46 -27.12
N SER A 78 6.25 35.77 -26.74
CA SER A 78 6.58 34.43 -27.26
C SER A 78 5.48 33.41 -26.96
N ASP A 79 4.82 33.56 -25.81
CA ASP A 79 3.84 32.59 -25.34
C ASP A 79 2.40 32.95 -25.71
N SER A 80 1.65 31.95 -26.15
CA SER A 80 0.19 32.01 -26.18
C SER A 80 -0.38 31.90 -24.76
N LEU A 81 -1.20 32.87 -24.34
CA LEU A 81 -1.85 32.83 -23.03
C LEU A 81 -2.66 31.54 -22.81
N ASN A 82 -3.38 31.08 -23.83
CA ASN A 82 -4.17 29.86 -23.76
C ASN A 82 -3.28 28.62 -23.58
N GLU A 83 -2.13 28.59 -24.25
CA GLU A 83 -1.17 27.49 -24.13
C GLU A 83 -0.57 27.45 -22.73
N TYR A 84 -0.17 28.60 -22.18
CA TYR A 84 0.30 28.72 -20.80
C TYR A 84 -0.74 28.20 -19.79
N LEU A 85 -2.00 28.67 -19.89
CA LEU A 85 -3.07 28.23 -18.99
C LEU A 85 -3.34 26.72 -19.12
N SER A 86 -3.34 26.19 -20.35
CA SER A 86 -3.52 24.76 -20.58
C SER A 86 -2.36 23.92 -20.01
N THR A 87 -1.13 24.45 -20.06
CA THR A 87 0.06 23.80 -19.50
C THR A 87 -0.02 23.73 -17.97
N VAL A 88 -0.43 24.82 -17.32
CA VAL A 88 -0.63 24.84 -15.86
C VAL A 88 -1.71 23.85 -15.46
N GLN A 89 -2.86 23.84 -16.16
CA GLN A 89 -3.94 22.89 -15.87
C GLN A 89 -3.47 21.44 -16.04
N ALA A 90 -2.76 21.13 -17.12
CA ALA A 90 -2.23 19.78 -17.36
C ALA A 90 -1.29 19.31 -16.24
N LYS A 91 -0.52 20.20 -15.61
CA LYS A 91 0.35 19.87 -14.47
C LYS A 91 -0.45 19.59 -13.18
N ILE A 92 -1.55 20.30 -12.96
CA ILE A 92 -2.48 19.99 -11.86
C ILE A 92 -3.14 18.63 -12.09
N ASP A 93 -3.62 18.37 -13.30
CA ASP A 93 -4.23 17.09 -13.66
C ASP A 93 -3.23 15.91 -13.52
N GLU A 94 -1.95 16.16 -13.80
CA GLU A 94 -0.87 15.19 -13.60
C GLU A 94 -0.64 14.87 -12.11
N LEU A 95 -0.73 15.87 -11.22
CA LEU A 95 -0.69 15.65 -9.77
C LEU A 95 -1.89 14.82 -9.30
N ASP A 96 -3.10 15.12 -9.78
CA ASP A 96 -4.30 14.35 -9.45
C ASP A 96 -4.18 12.89 -9.89
N ARG A 97 -3.69 12.65 -11.12
CA ARG A 97 -3.48 11.30 -11.66
C ARG A 97 -2.44 10.51 -10.87
N THR A 98 -1.50 11.18 -10.22
CA THR A 98 -0.48 10.54 -9.37
C THR A 98 -0.92 10.43 -7.91
N SER A 99 -2.21 10.60 -7.65
CA SER A 99 -2.82 10.54 -6.31
C SER A 99 -2.19 11.53 -5.34
N PHE A 100 -1.78 12.71 -5.83
CA PHE A 100 -1.38 13.80 -4.96
C PHE A 100 -2.58 14.28 -4.14
N GLU A 101 -2.33 14.65 -2.89
CA GLU A 101 -3.39 15.10 -2.00
C GLU A 101 -3.32 16.60 -1.76
N TRP A 102 -4.45 17.27 -1.99
CA TRP A 102 -4.61 18.71 -1.80
C TRP A 102 -5.00 19.07 -0.36
N MET A 103 -4.08 18.88 0.59
CA MET A 103 -4.23 19.35 1.96
C MET A 103 -3.11 20.30 2.34
N LYS A 104 -3.37 21.13 3.37
CA LYS A 104 -2.35 22.00 3.99
C LYS A 104 -1.08 21.22 4.35
N ASP A 105 -1.26 20.02 4.89
CA ASP A 105 -0.15 19.18 5.34
C ASP A 105 0.70 18.67 4.15
N SER A 106 0.05 18.25 3.07
CA SER A 106 0.71 17.85 1.82
C SER A 106 1.44 19.00 1.14
N PHE A 107 0.86 20.20 1.16
CA PHE A 107 1.51 21.40 0.64
C PHE A 107 2.73 21.78 1.47
N LEU A 108 2.63 21.74 2.80
CA LEU A 108 3.76 22.01 3.70
C LEU A 108 4.89 21.01 3.50
N SER A 109 4.57 19.72 3.40
CA SER A 109 5.57 18.69 3.14
C SER A 109 6.26 18.88 1.78
N MET A 110 5.52 19.36 0.77
CA MET A 110 6.08 19.68 -0.56
C MET A 110 7.05 20.84 -0.45
N GLN A 111 6.64 21.92 0.20
CA GLN A 111 7.47 23.10 0.36
C GLN A 111 8.78 22.81 1.12
N MET A 112 8.70 21.99 2.17
CA MET A 112 9.89 21.53 2.91
C MET A 112 10.88 20.81 2.01
N GLN A 113 10.39 19.92 1.15
CA GLN A 113 11.24 19.11 0.27
C GLN A 113 11.82 19.91 -0.90
N LEU A 114 11.04 20.83 -1.49
CA LEU A 114 11.50 21.71 -2.57
C LEU A 114 12.64 22.65 -2.13
N GLY A 115 12.69 22.99 -0.84
CA GLY A 115 13.77 23.81 -0.27
C GLY A 115 15.09 23.06 -0.06
N LEU A 116 15.14 21.74 -0.29
CA LEU A 116 16.34 20.95 -0.05
C LEU A 116 17.22 20.86 -1.30
N PRO A 117 18.55 20.93 -1.16
CA PRO A 117 19.45 20.67 -2.27
C PRO A 117 19.34 19.21 -2.73
N THR A 118 19.17 19.03 -4.04
CA THR A 118 19.10 17.71 -4.70
C THR A 118 20.44 17.26 -5.28
N SER A 119 21.46 18.14 -5.28
CA SER A 119 22.81 17.89 -5.78
C SER A 119 23.87 18.52 -4.88
N GLY A 120 25.11 18.02 -4.96
CA GLY A 120 26.23 18.44 -4.12
C GLY A 120 26.44 17.56 -2.88
N ASP A 121 27.42 17.94 -2.04
CA ASP A 121 27.87 17.14 -0.88
C ASP A 121 26.81 16.97 0.22
N PHE A 122 25.79 17.82 0.22
CA PHE A 122 24.65 17.78 1.16
C PHE A 122 23.32 17.49 0.43
N ALA A 123 23.33 16.64 -0.60
CA ALA A 123 22.13 16.31 -1.38
C ALA A 123 21.13 15.39 -0.64
N PHE A 124 19.89 15.84 -0.45
CA PHE A 124 18.82 15.10 0.24
C PHE A 124 18.09 14.07 -0.65
N GLY A 125 18.78 13.51 -1.65
CA GLY A 125 18.16 12.62 -2.65
C GLY A 125 17.46 11.39 -2.04
N ASN A 126 17.94 10.89 -0.90
CA ASN A 126 17.35 9.73 -0.23
C ASN A 126 16.00 9.99 0.43
N VAL A 127 15.65 11.25 0.73
CA VAL A 127 14.36 11.58 1.37
C VAL A 127 13.22 11.13 0.47
N SER A 128 13.29 11.43 -0.83
CA SER A 128 12.30 10.99 -1.80
C SER A 128 12.24 9.47 -1.90
N THR A 129 13.39 8.79 -1.94
CA THR A 129 13.45 7.32 -2.02
C THR A 129 12.82 6.63 -0.81
N ILE A 130 13.08 7.13 0.40
CA ILE A 130 12.50 6.59 1.64
C ILE A 130 10.98 6.75 1.62
N LEU A 131 10.49 7.92 1.22
CA LEU A 131 9.07 8.22 1.17
C LEU A 131 8.36 7.46 0.05
N ASP A 132 8.99 7.27 -1.11
CA ASP A 132 8.49 6.44 -2.20
C ASP A 132 8.37 4.98 -1.76
N ALA A 133 9.39 4.46 -1.07
CA ALA A 133 9.35 3.13 -0.50
C ALA A 133 8.18 3.00 0.47
N ARG A 134 7.99 3.97 1.37
CA ARG A 134 6.84 4.00 2.28
C ARG A 134 5.50 4.07 1.54
N LEU A 135 5.31 4.94 0.56
CA LEU A 135 4.08 5.00 -0.23
C LEU A 135 3.75 3.66 -0.91
N ARG A 136 4.76 2.91 -1.37
CA ARG A 136 4.57 1.56 -1.91
C ARG A 136 4.14 0.53 -0.87
N HIS A 137 4.60 0.64 0.37
CA HIS A 137 4.26 -0.31 1.45
C HIS A 137 2.94 0.00 2.15
N SER A 138 2.49 1.26 2.14
CA SER A 138 1.24 1.68 2.79
C SER A 138 0.57 2.79 1.97
N GLN A 139 -0.13 2.43 0.91
CA GLN A 139 -0.80 3.37 0.02
C GLN A 139 -1.95 4.14 0.71
N GLU A 140 -2.60 3.53 1.71
CA GLU A 140 -3.74 4.12 2.41
C GLU A 140 -3.36 5.34 3.27
N THR A 141 -2.08 5.47 3.59
CA THR A 141 -1.60 6.36 4.63
C THR A 141 -0.75 7.47 3.98
N LYS A 142 -1.19 8.71 4.12
CA LYS A 142 -0.64 9.87 3.39
C LYS A 142 0.70 10.33 3.97
N ILE A 143 1.55 10.97 3.16
CA ILE A 143 2.81 11.56 3.67
C ILE A 143 2.46 12.85 4.41
N SER A 144 2.62 12.83 5.72
CA SER A 144 2.42 14.02 6.54
C SER A 144 3.61 14.98 6.51
N ALA A 145 3.41 16.26 6.83
CA ALA A 145 4.53 17.19 6.99
C ALA A 145 5.46 16.76 8.14
N ARG A 146 4.93 16.14 9.19
CA ARG A 146 5.71 15.59 10.29
C ARG A 146 6.59 14.41 9.84
N GLU A 147 6.05 13.54 8.98
CA GLU A 147 6.81 12.43 8.40
C GLU A 147 7.92 12.93 7.48
N MET A 148 7.63 13.94 6.66
CA MET A 148 8.63 14.65 5.85
C MET A 148 9.74 15.23 6.72
N GLU A 149 9.37 15.99 7.76
CA GLU A 149 10.33 16.58 8.69
C GLU A 149 11.22 15.52 9.35
N ALA A 150 10.63 14.39 9.77
CA ALA A 150 11.38 13.27 10.34
C ALA A 150 12.36 12.67 9.33
N ALA A 151 11.96 12.48 8.07
CA ALA A 151 12.82 11.97 7.02
C ALA A 151 13.99 12.93 6.71
N ILE A 152 13.73 14.24 6.66
CA ILE A 152 14.75 15.28 6.46
C ILE A 152 15.75 15.28 7.61
N ARG A 153 15.27 15.28 8.86
CA ARG A 153 16.15 15.24 10.04
C ARG A 153 16.99 13.97 10.08
N ALA A 154 16.40 12.81 9.77
CA ALA A 154 17.11 11.55 9.71
C ALA A 154 18.23 11.58 8.64
N GLU A 155 17.94 12.12 7.46
CA GLU A 155 18.93 12.24 6.38
C GLU A 155 20.04 13.24 6.73
N TYR A 156 19.69 14.38 7.33
CA TYR A 156 20.66 15.35 7.82
C TYR A 156 21.62 14.74 8.84
N HIS A 157 21.10 13.95 9.79
CA HIS A 157 21.93 13.22 10.76
C HIS A 157 22.78 12.13 10.09
N ARG A 158 22.28 11.46 9.04
CA ARG A 158 23.05 10.49 8.26
C ARG A 158 24.25 11.15 7.58
N MET A 159 24.07 12.35 7.03
CA MET A 159 25.14 13.13 6.40
C MET A 159 26.15 13.62 7.44
N GLY A 160 25.68 14.17 8.57
CA GLY A 160 26.55 14.66 9.65
C GLY A 160 27.31 13.56 10.39
N ASN A 161 26.77 12.33 10.42
CA ASN A 161 27.44 11.17 10.98
C ASN A 161 28.09 10.26 9.92
N ALA A 162 28.21 10.67 8.66
CA ALA A 162 28.91 9.87 7.64
C ALA A 162 30.39 9.63 8.03
N ASP A 163 30.95 10.46 8.91
CA ASP A 163 32.27 10.28 9.53
C ASP A 163 32.28 9.30 10.72
N ALA A 164 31.12 8.87 11.24
CA ALA A 164 31.00 8.02 12.43
C ALA A 164 30.03 6.81 12.32
N SER A 165 29.22 6.70 11.27
CA SER A 165 28.05 5.80 11.20
C SER A 165 28.10 4.69 10.14
N THR A 166 29.25 4.44 9.49
CA THR A 166 29.43 3.24 8.65
C THR A 166 29.27 1.93 9.44
N MET A 167 29.20 1.96 10.78
CA MET A 167 29.19 0.75 11.62
C MET A 167 27.90 0.40 12.38
N LEU A 168 26.84 1.23 12.47
CA LEU A 168 25.84 1.00 13.54
C LEU A 168 24.33 0.94 13.19
N ASN A 169 23.83 1.43 12.06
CA ASN A 169 22.36 1.54 11.88
C ASN A 169 21.69 0.69 10.79
N LEU A 170 22.43 -0.17 10.08
CA LEU A 170 21.78 -1.24 9.29
C LEU A 170 21.17 -2.33 10.21
N ALA A 171 21.51 -2.36 11.49
CA ALA A 171 20.99 -3.32 12.48
C ALA A 171 19.62 -2.94 13.07
N ALA A 172 19.19 -1.67 13.03
CA ALA A 172 17.98 -1.22 13.73
C ALA A 172 16.70 -1.26 12.87
N LEU A 173 16.81 -1.37 11.54
CA LEU A 173 15.65 -1.59 10.65
C LEU A 173 15.22 -3.07 10.57
N GLN A 174 15.89 -3.98 11.30
CA GLN A 174 15.51 -5.41 11.38
C GLN A 174 14.77 -5.80 12.67
N LEU A 175 14.53 -4.87 13.60
CA LEU A 175 13.83 -5.17 14.87
C LEU A 175 12.35 -4.75 14.88
N GLY A 176 11.67 -5.05 13.77
CA GLY A 176 10.20 -5.11 13.69
C GLY A 176 9.63 -6.53 13.61
N ASN A 177 10.47 -7.58 13.73
CA ASN A 177 10.03 -8.97 13.63
C ASN A 177 9.84 -9.58 15.03
N VAL A 178 8.74 -9.21 15.69
CA VAL A 178 8.31 -9.87 16.93
C VAL A 178 7.44 -11.09 16.56
N ASN A 179 8.09 -12.25 16.58
CA ASN A 179 7.60 -13.48 17.20
C ASN A 179 6.23 -14.04 16.71
N ARG A 180 6.29 -14.93 15.71
CA ARG A 180 5.37 -16.07 15.59
C ARG A 180 6.15 -17.37 15.78
N GLN A 181 6.05 -17.90 17.00
CA GLN A 181 6.25 -19.31 17.37
C GLN A 181 5.52 -20.22 16.34
N GLN A 182 6.00 -21.35 15.83
CA GLN A 182 6.73 -22.54 16.35
C GLN A 182 7.22 -23.39 15.13
N PRO A 183 7.56 -24.69 15.25
CA PRO A 183 8.54 -25.39 16.09
C PRO A 183 9.50 -26.24 15.21
N TYR A 184 10.76 -26.47 15.58
CA TYR A 184 11.48 -27.63 15.01
C TYR A 184 12.44 -28.32 15.98
N HIS A 185 12.19 -29.62 16.09
CA HIS A 185 13.07 -30.73 16.40
C HIS A 185 14.56 -30.50 16.08
N ILE A 186 15.41 -30.99 16.99
CA ILE A 186 16.81 -31.34 16.71
C ILE A 186 16.97 -32.84 17.02
N PRO A 187 17.51 -33.65 16.09
CA PRO A 187 17.93 -35.03 16.38
C PRO A 187 19.43 -35.08 16.70
N ALA A 188 19.84 -36.01 17.56
CA ALA A 188 20.97 -36.93 17.39
C ALA A 188 21.39 -37.54 18.73
N HIS A 189 21.31 -38.86 18.85
CA HIS A 189 22.44 -39.69 19.27
C HIS A 189 22.14 -41.17 19.02
N GLN A 190 22.99 -41.81 18.21
CA GLN A 190 23.12 -43.26 18.13
C GLN A 190 23.76 -43.77 19.42
N ASP A 191 23.25 -44.85 20.02
CA ASP A 191 23.95 -46.13 20.00
C ASP A 191 23.14 -47.32 20.58
N HIS A 192 23.27 -48.45 19.88
CA HIS A 192 23.30 -49.83 20.37
C HIS A 192 22.12 -50.47 21.15
N ARG A 193 21.33 -51.31 20.46
CA ARG A 193 21.36 -52.81 20.50
C ARG A 193 19.98 -53.49 20.29
N THR A 194 20.06 -54.61 19.54
CA THR A 194 19.27 -55.87 19.59
C THR A 194 17.82 -55.96 19.05
N TYR A 195 17.70 -56.51 17.81
CA TYR A 195 16.91 -57.67 17.29
C TYR A 195 15.41 -57.93 17.71
N PRO A 196 14.65 -58.86 17.07
CA PRO A 196 13.76 -58.58 15.94
C PRO A 196 12.30 -59.12 16.08
N VAL A 197 11.45 -58.78 15.10
CA VAL A 197 10.27 -59.50 14.53
C VAL A 197 9.37 -60.33 15.45
N TRP A 198 8.06 -60.02 15.49
CA TRP A 198 6.97 -61.03 15.48
C TRP A 198 5.69 -60.52 14.79
N HIS A 199 5.18 -61.33 13.87
CA HIS A 199 3.86 -61.23 13.22
C HIS A 199 2.70 -61.28 14.23
N SER A 200 1.57 -60.64 13.90
CA SER A 200 0.27 -61.32 13.96
C SER A 200 -0.82 -60.59 13.18
N GLN A 201 -1.34 -61.25 12.14
CA GLN A 201 -2.67 -61.01 11.58
C GLN A 201 -3.74 -61.49 12.55
N LYS A 202 -4.89 -60.81 12.63
CA LYS A 202 -6.23 -61.42 12.43
C LYS A 202 -7.38 -60.42 12.67
N THR A 203 -8.12 -60.22 11.59
CA THR A 203 -9.58 -60.11 11.49
C THR A 203 -10.42 -60.59 12.70
N ARG A 204 -11.49 -59.83 13.04
CA ARG A 204 -12.87 -60.36 13.01
C ARG A 204 -13.95 -59.28 13.11
N GLN A 205 -14.96 -59.46 12.26
CA GLN A 205 -16.30 -58.87 12.29
C GLN A 205 -17.08 -59.23 13.57
N GLY A 206 -18.05 -58.39 13.92
CA GLY A 206 -19.13 -58.71 14.87
C GLY A 206 -20.24 -57.67 14.84
N GLN A 207 -21.37 -58.03 14.22
CA GLN A 207 -22.63 -57.29 14.09
C GLN A 207 -23.41 -57.18 15.42
N SER A 208 -24.47 -56.32 15.39
CA SER A 208 -25.82 -56.48 16.01
C SER A 208 -26.19 -55.31 16.92
N LEU A 209 -26.97 -54.31 16.46
CA LEU A 209 -28.45 -54.23 16.36
C LEU A 209 -29.21 -54.05 17.70
N ARG A 210 -30.11 -53.03 17.67
CA ARG A 210 -31.42 -52.82 18.35
C ARG A 210 -31.53 -51.86 19.55
N GLY A 211 -32.61 -51.04 19.47
CA GLY A 211 -33.37 -50.48 20.60
C GLY A 211 -33.72 -48.99 20.43
N THR A 212 -34.55 -48.56 19.47
CA THR A 212 -35.98 -48.19 19.61
C THR A 212 -36.48 -47.61 20.96
N SER A 213 -36.92 -46.35 20.88
CA SER A 213 -38.23 -45.78 21.31
C SER A 213 -38.63 -45.73 22.79
N GLN A 214 -38.89 -44.50 23.30
CA GLN A 214 -40.16 -43.97 23.84
C GLN A 214 -39.87 -42.73 24.74
N PHE A 215 -40.39 -41.54 24.45
CA PHE A 215 -41.74 -40.96 24.67
C PHE A 215 -42.00 -40.37 26.08
N ASN A 216 -42.50 -39.11 26.07
CA ASN A 216 -43.24 -38.36 27.10
C ASN A 216 -42.47 -37.87 28.35
N LYS A 217 -42.56 -36.61 28.81
CA LYS A 217 -43.57 -35.53 28.71
C LYS A 217 -42.88 -34.17 28.58
#